data_AF-A0A925KJT0-F1
#
_entry.id   AF-A0A925KJT0-F1
#
_cell.length_a   1.000
_cell.length_b   1.000
_cell.length_c   1.000
_cell.angle_alpha   90.00
_cell.angle_beta   90.00
_cell.angle_gamma   90.00
#
_symmetry.space_group_name_H-M   'P 1'
#
loop_
_entity.id
_entity.type
_entity.pdbx_description
1 polymer ?
#
loop_
_entity_poly.entity_id
_entity_poly.type
_entity_poly.pdbx_seq_one_letter_code
_entity_poly.pdbx_strand_id
1 'polypeptide(L)'
;MNRQKIASAITNTLGALGYLFCLLQWLWTTALFLPIILNTDFIKQFVQEPTTPVPVTSQPDEISLLGIIFVATVAVIMIITTIFIIIKIPSTIGKTGSKITHKATDAALPILTRHKKLPPKKRLQLTARFLFITKMILCIIPFGIIFFVDNQSISMSRDIVIVVGAVTAIFSIALFCLQAILAKLLHIEYRQAL
;
A
#
# COMPACT_ATOMS: atom_id res chain seq x y z
N MET A 1 -20.41 2.38 -26.97
CA MET A 1 -19.26 1.97 -26.11
C MET A 1 -19.58 0.61 -25.49
N ASN A 2 -18.73 -0.40 -25.73
CA ASN A 2 -19.05 -1.80 -25.45
C ASN A 2 -19.17 -2.05 -23.92
N ARG A 3 -20.30 -2.59 -23.43
CA ARG A 3 -20.59 -2.74 -21.98
C ARG A 3 -19.47 -3.45 -21.21
N GLN A 4 -18.79 -4.41 -21.87
CA GLN A 4 -17.63 -5.11 -21.31
C GLN A 4 -16.42 -4.20 -21.07
N LYS A 5 -16.16 -3.21 -21.92
CA LYS A 5 -15.05 -2.26 -21.71
C LYS A 5 -15.30 -1.36 -20.50
N ILE A 6 -16.55 -0.95 -20.29
CA ILE A 6 -16.95 -0.13 -19.13
C ILE A 6 -16.83 -0.96 -17.84
N ALA A 7 -17.32 -2.20 -17.85
CA ALA A 7 -17.20 -3.15 -16.75
C ALA A 7 -15.73 -3.38 -16.33
N SER A 8 -14.84 -3.61 -17.30
CA SER A 8 -13.40 -3.75 -17.04
C SER A 8 -12.77 -2.47 -16.51
N ALA A 9 -13.16 -1.30 -17.04
CA ALA A 9 -12.67 -0.02 -16.56
C ALA A 9 -13.05 0.22 -15.09
N ILE A 10 -14.32 0.01 -14.72
CA ILE A 10 -14.80 0.16 -13.34
C ILE A 10 -14.05 -0.79 -12.40
N THR A 11 -13.92 -2.07 -12.79
CA THR A 11 -13.23 -3.09 -12.00
C THR A 11 -11.76 -2.72 -11.76
N ASN A 12 -11.08 -2.23 -12.80
CA ASN A 12 -9.69 -1.78 -12.71
C ASN A 12 -9.53 -0.52 -11.85
N THR A 13 -10.46 0.43 -11.95
CA THR A 13 -10.48 1.64 -11.12
C THR A 13 -10.62 1.29 -9.64
N LEU A 14 -11.51 0.36 -9.29
CA LEU A 14 -11.67 -0.11 -7.91
C LEU A 14 -10.40 -0.77 -7.39
N GLY A 15 -9.76 -1.62 -8.21
CA GLY A 15 -8.49 -2.22 -7.85
C GLY A 15 -7.39 -1.18 -7.62
N ALA A 16 -7.34 -0.15 -8.44
CA ALA A 16 -6.37 0.91 -8.28
C ALA A 16 -6.61 1.80 -7.06
N LEU A 17 -7.87 2.11 -6.75
CA LEU A 17 -8.22 2.78 -5.50
C LEU A 17 -7.81 1.91 -4.30
N GLY A 18 -8.03 0.59 -4.37
CA GLY A 18 -7.55 -0.34 -3.35
C GLY A 18 -6.03 -0.27 -3.17
N TYR A 19 -5.27 -0.24 -4.26
CA TYR A 19 -3.82 -0.05 -4.21
C TYR A 19 -3.42 1.31 -3.63
N LEU A 20 -4.14 2.39 -3.93
CA LEU A 20 -3.89 3.72 -3.38
C LEU A 20 -4.06 3.73 -1.86
N PHE A 21 -5.17 3.19 -1.34
CA PHE A 21 -5.40 3.10 0.10
C PHE A 21 -4.39 2.17 0.78
N CYS A 22 -4.01 1.06 0.13
CA CYS A 22 -2.96 0.18 0.63
C CYS A 22 -1.61 0.92 0.71
N LEU A 23 -1.24 1.70 -0.30
CA LEU A 23 -0.02 2.50 -0.29
C LEU A 23 -0.05 3.57 0.79
N LEU A 24 -1.19 4.24 0.95
CA LEU A 24 -1.40 5.23 2.01
C LEU A 24 -1.23 4.61 3.39
N GLN A 25 -1.74 3.39 3.59
CA GLN A 25 -1.59 2.65 4.83
C GLN A 25 -0.13 2.29 5.14
N TRP A 26 0.62 1.85 4.13
CA TRP A 26 2.07 1.62 4.27
C TRP A 26 2.82 2.89 4.61
N LEU A 27 2.48 4.00 3.95
CA LEU A 27 3.11 5.28 4.18
C LEU A 27 2.77 5.86 5.56
N TRP A 28 1.52 5.72 6.01
CA TRP A 28 1.11 6.04 7.37
C TRP A 28 1.95 5.26 8.39
N THR A 29 2.08 3.94 8.19
CA THR A 29 2.87 3.08 9.07
C THR A 29 4.34 3.52 9.10
N THR A 30 4.96 3.77 7.95
CA THR A 30 6.34 4.25 7.85
C THR A 30 6.53 5.58 8.57
N ALA A 31 5.58 6.51 8.45
CA ALA A 31 5.65 7.81 9.10
C ALA A 31 5.67 7.69 10.64
N LEU A 32 4.92 6.73 11.21
CA LEU A 32 4.92 6.48 12.66
C LEU A 32 6.27 5.95 13.18
N PHE A 33 6.98 5.15 12.38
CA PHE A 33 8.29 4.61 12.74
C PHE A 33 9.45 5.55 12.37
N LEU A 34 9.19 6.60 11.60
CA LEU A 34 10.21 7.56 11.19
C LEU A 34 11.02 8.16 12.36
N PRO A 35 10.42 8.66 13.46
CA PRO A 35 11.21 9.18 14.58
C PRO A 35 12.12 8.12 15.20
N ILE A 36 11.68 6.86 15.28
CA ILE A 36 12.50 5.74 15.78
C ILE A 36 13.67 5.49 14.83
N ILE A 37 13.41 5.43 13.53
CA ILE A 37 14.44 5.18 12.51
C ILE A 37 15.49 6.30 12.52
N LEU A 38 15.07 7.57 12.57
CA LEU A 38 15.97 8.72 12.58
C LEU A 38 16.79 8.83 13.86
N ASN A 39 16.28 8.37 15.00
CA ASN A 39 16.99 8.38 16.28
C ASN A 39 17.95 7.20 16.47
N THR A 40 18.01 6.26 15.52
CA THR A 40 18.95 5.13 15.57
C THR A 40 20.38 5.65 15.42
N ASP A 41 21.32 5.13 16.22
CA ASP A 41 22.73 5.55 16.24
C ASP A 41 23.39 5.53 14.86
N PHE A 42 22.94 4.62 13.98
CA PHE A 42 23.37 4.53 12.59
C PHE A 42 23.08 5.80 11.79
N ILE A 43 21.93 6.46 11.98
CA ILE A 43 21.56 7.70 11.27
C ILE A 43 22.22 8.92 11.93
N LYS A 44 22.33 8.93 13.26
CA LYS A 44 23.04 9.98 14.01
C LYS A 44 24.51 10.11 13.61
N GLN A 45 25.14 9.01 13.17
CA GLN A 45 26.50 9.06 12.63
C GLN A 45 26.62 9.89 11.32
N PHE A 46 25.53 10.02 10.57
CA PHE A 46 25.46 10.84 9.35
C PHE A 46 24.89 12.24 9.60
N VAL A 47 24.22 12.46 10.73
CA VAL A 47 23.64 13.75 11.14
C VAL A 47 24.45 14.28 12.31
N GLN A 48 25.47 15.06 12.01
CA GLN A 48 26.33 15.71 13.00
C GLN A 48 25.51 16.80 13.73
N GLU A 49 24.97 16.50 14.91
CA GLU A 49 24.38 17.52 15.78
C GLU A 49 25.49 18.25 16.56
N PRO A 50 25.55 19.60 16.53
CA PRO A 50 26.46 20.35 17.39
C PRO A 50 25.98 20.27 18.84
N THR A 51 26.67 19.48 19.67
CA THR A 51 26.42 19.37 21.10
C THR A 51 26.65 20.73 21.78
N THR A 52 25.57 21.43 22.13
CA THR A 52 25.62 22.53 23.10
C THR A 52 24.58 22.23 24.19
N PRO A 53 24.96 22.14 25.47
CA PRO A 53 24.01 21.85 26.54
C PRO A 53 23.19 23.11 26.83
N VAL A 54 21.90 23.10 26.49
CA VAL A 54 20.95 24.17 26.84
C VAL A 54 20.04 23.68 27.98
N PRO A 55 19.76 24.50 29.01
CA PRO A 55 18.94 24.08 30.16
C PRO A 55 17.52 23.73 29.72
N VAL A 56 16.95 22.69 30.34
CA VAL A 56 15.59 22.20 30.09
C VAL A 56 14.57 23.28 30.46
N THR A 57 14.22 24.10 29.47
CA THR A 57 12.98 24.87 29.48
C THR A 57 12.04 24.11 28.56
N SER A 58 10.85 23.78 29.05
CA SER A 58 9.79 23.15 28.27
C SER A 58 9.40 24.06 27.10
N GLN A 59 10.09 23.95 25.97
CA GLN A 59 9.67 24.52 24.71
C GLN A 59 8.49 23.68 24.18
N PRO A 60 7.47 24.30 23.55
CA PRO A 60 6.48 23.57 22.79
C PRO A 60 7.21 22.73 21.74
N ASP A 61 6.80 21.47 21.52
CA ASP A 61 7.40 20.57 20.52
C ASP A 61 7.68 21.31 19.20
N GLU A 62 8.93 21.75 19.00
CA GLU A 62 9.34 22.38 17.75
C GLU A 62 9.40 21.25 16.72
N ILE A 63 8.40 21.20 15.86
CA ILE A 63 8.34 20.24 14.76
C ILE A 63 9.60 20.46 13.92
N SER A 64 10.53 19.50 13.99
CA SER A 64 11.80 19.55 13.28
C SER A 64 11.59 19.90 11.81
N LEU A 65 12.37 20.85 11.29
CA LEU A 65 12.26 21.37 9.91
C LEU A 65 12.36 20.24 8.87
N LEU A 66 13.13 19.18 9.18
CA LEU A 66 13.20 17.94 8.41
C LEU A 66 11.88 17.15 8.41
N GLY A 67 11.17 17.11 9.54
CA GLY A 67 9.84 16.51 9.66
C GLY A 67 8.81 17.24 8.81
N ILE A 68 8.84 18.58 8.78
CA ILE A 68 7.96 19.39 7.93
C ILE A 68 8.24 19.13 6.45
N ILE A 69 9.51 19.14 6.04
CA ILE A 69 9.92 18.86 4.65
C ILE A 69 9.48 17.45 4.24
N PHE A 70 9.64 16.45 5.11
CA PHE A 70 9.23 15.09 4.82
C PHE A 70 7.71 14.97 4.68
N VAL A 71 6.92 15.51 5.62
CA VAL A 71 5.45 15.51 5.56
C VAL A 71 4.95 16.23 4.30
N ALA A 72 5.54 17.37 3.96
CA ALA A 72 5.21 18.10 2.73
C ALA A 72 5.55 17.29 1.47
N THR A 73 6.71 16.61 1.46
CA THR A 73 7.13 15.74 0.34
C THR A 73 6.17 14.58 0.15
N VAL A 74 5.80 13.93 1.25
CA VAL A 74 4.81 12.85 1.29
C VAL A 74 3.46 13.31 0.76
N ALA A 75 2.97 14.48 1.21
CA ALA A 75 1.71 15.05 0.76
C ALA A 75 1.73 15.39 -0.74
N VAL A 76 2.83 15.94 -1.25
CA VAL A 76 3.01 16.23 -2.68
C VAL A 76 3.04 14.94 -3.50
N ILE A 77 3.77 13.91 -3.05
CA ILE A 77 3.78 12.59 -3.69
C ILE A 77 2.37 12.00 -3.71
N MET A 78 1.60 12.16 -2.63
CA MET A 78 0.20 11.72 -2.56
C MET A 78 -0.67 12.39 -3.62
N ILE A 79 -0.59 13.71 -3.75
CA ILE A 79 -1.36 14.48 -4.75
C ILE A 79 -0.97 14.05 -6.15
N ILE A 80 0.33 13.97 -6.44
CA ILE A 80 0.85 13.54 -7.74
C ILE A 80 0.39 12.12 -8.06
N THR A 81 0.50 11.19 -7.11
CA THR A 81 0.11 9.79 -7.30
C THR A 81 -1.40 9.68 -7.53
N THR A 82 -2.22 10.44 -6.81
CA THR A 82 -3.68 10.46 -6.98
C THR A 82 -4.07 10.99 -8.36
N ILE A 83 -3.50 12.13 -8.78
CA ILE A 83 -3.71 12.71 -10.11
C ILE A 83 -3.23 11.73 -11.21
N PHE A 84 -2.04 11.14 -11.02
CA PHE A 84 -1.47 10.19 -11.97
C PHE A 84 -2.32 8.93 -12.11
N ILE A 85 -2.83 8.36 -11.01
CA ILE A 85 -3.76 7.24 -10.97
C ILE A 85 -5.01 7.58 -11.79
N ILE A 86 -5.67 8.71 -11.49
CA ILE A 86 -6.88 9.15 -12.19
C ILE A 86 -6.65 9.28 -13.72
N ILE A 87 -5.48 9.78 -14.13
CA ILE A 87 -5.18 10.07 -15.54
C ILE A 87 -4.64 8.84 -16.31
N LYS A 88 -3.76 8.02 -15.71
CA LYS A 88 -2.99 6.96 -16.44
C LYS A 88 -3.56 5.56 -16.32
N ILE A 89 -4.48 5.29 -15.39
CA ILE A 89 -5.13 3.98 -15.25
C ILE A 89 -5.88 3.50 -16.50
N PRO A 90 -6.56 4.35 -17.28
CA PRO A 90 -7.34 3.89 -18.43
C PRO A 90 -6.50 3.20 -19.52
N SER A 91 -5.18 3.42 -19.59
CA SER A 91 -4.39 3.04 -20.78
C SER A 91 -3.14 2.18 -20.53
N THR A 92 -2.37 2.41 -19.45
CA THR A 92 -0.97 1.93 -19.41
C THR A 92 -0.63 1.04 -18.20
N ILE A 93 -1.13 1.37 -17.00
CA ILE A 93 -0.69 0.71 -15.76
C ILE A 93 -1.31 -0.69 -15.60
N GLY A 94 -2.57 -0.88 -16.01
CA GLY A 94 -3.21 -2.21 -15.95
C GLY A 94 -2.44 -3.28 -16.74
N LYS A 95 -1.87 -2.92 -17.90
CA LYS A 95 -1.12 -3.87 -18.74
C LYS A 95 0.27 -4.21 -18.15
N THR A 96 0.95 -3.24 -17.55
CA THR A 96 2.29 -3.45 -16.98
C THR A 96 2.23 -4.12 -15.62
N GLY A 97 1.31 -3.70 -14.74
CA GLY A 97 1.10 -4.32 -13.43
C GLY A 97 0.63 -5.77 -13.54
N SER A 98 -0.28 -6.05 -14.48
CA SER A 98 -0.72 -7.41 -14.78
C SER A 98 0.45 -8.28 -15.25
N LYS A 99 1.32 -7.77 -16.16
CA LYS A 99 2.52 -8.49 -16.62
C LYS A 99 3.49 -8.83 -15.49
N ILE A 100 3.81 -7.86 -14.63
CA ILE A 100 4.75 -8.07 -13.52
C ILE A 100 4.20 -9.10 -12.55
N THR A 101 2.92 -8.98 -12.19
CA THR A 101 2.32 -9.86 -11.21
C THR A 101 2.06 -11.26 -11.75
N HIS A 102 1.70 -11.38 -13.03
CA HIS A 102 1.66 -12.68 -13.71
C HIS A 102 3.04 -13.32 -13.78
N LYS A 103 4.11 -12.58 -14.06
CA LYS A 103 5.48 -13.11 -14.11
C LYS A 103 5.93 -13.61 -12.73
N ALA A 104 5.65 -12.85 -11.67
CA ALA A 104 5.93 -13.25 -10.30
C ALA A 104 5.12 -14.49 -9.90
N THR A 105 3.83 -14.52 -10.25
CA THR A 105 2.95 -15.66 -9.93
C THR A 105 3.33 -16.90 -10.74
N ASP A 106 3.73 -16.76 -12.00
CA ASP A 106 4.19 -17.85 -12.86
C ASP A 106 5.50 -18.46 -12.35
N ALA A 107 6.38 -17.66 -11.76
CA ALA A 107 7.59 -18.15 -11.09
C ALA A 107 7.28 -18.85 -9.75
N ALA A 108 6.29 -18.36 -9.00
CA ALA A 108 5.86 -18.95 -7.73
C ALA A 108 4.98 -20.20 -7.89
N LEU A 109 4.23 -20.31 -8.99
CA LEU A 109 3.31 -21.41 -9.25
C LEU A 109 3.95 -22.81 -9.17
N PRO A 110 5.09 -23.09 -9.84
CA PRO A 110 5.71 -24.42 -9.79
C PRO A 110 6.18 -24.80 -8.38
N ILE A 111 6.56 -23.82 -7.56
CA ILE A 111 6.93 -24.05 -6.16
C ILE A 111 5.68 -24.48 -5.36
N LEU A 112 4.58 -23.75 -5.51
CA LEU A 112 3.31 -24.07 -4.82
C LEU A 112 2.67 -25.37 -5.32
N THR A 113 2.80 -25.71 -6.60
CA THR A 113 2.16 -26.89 -7.20
C THR A 113 3.05 -28.12 -7.16
N ARG A 114 4.23 -28.06 -6.51
CA ARG A 114 5.26 -29.12 -6.52
C ARG A 114 5.57 -29.58 -7.95
N HIS A 115 5.76 -28.64 -8.87
CA HIS A 115 6.03 -28.85 -10.30
C HIS A 115 4.95 -29.62 -11.08
N LYS A 116 3.73 -29.77 -10.54
CA LYS A 116 2.65 -30.47 -11.25
C LYS A 116 2.09 -29.60 -12.39
N LYS A 117 2.06 -30.14 -13.61
CA LYS A 117 1.44 -29.47 -14.77
C LYS A 117 -0.07 -29.28 -14.53
N LEU A 118 -0.51 -28.03 -14.55
CA LEU A 118 -1.92 -27.66 -14.38
C LEU A 118 -2.57 -27.33 -15.73
N PRO A 119 -3.86 -27.69 -15.93
CA PRO A 119 -4.65 -27.17 -17.05
C PRO A 119 -4.71 -25.64 -17.03
N PRO A 120 -4.75 -24.97 -18.20
CA PRO A 120 -4.68 -23.50 -18.29
C PRO A 120 -5.79 -22.79 -17.52
N LYS A 121 -7.01 -23.34 -17.48
CA LYS A 121 -8.13 -22.80 -16.70
C LYS A 121 -7.89 -22.87 -15.19
N LYS A 122 -7.33 -23.99 -14.69
CA LYS A 122 -7.01 -24.16 -13.27
C LYS A 122 -5.83 -23.28 -12.85
N ARG A 123 -4.84 -23.12 -13.73
CA ARG A 123 -3.72 -22.20 -13.53
C ARG A 123 -4.20 -20.75 -13.37
N LEU A 124 -5.08 -20.28 -14.24
CA LEU A 124 -5.65 -18.93 -14.16
C LEU A 124 -6.38 -18.68 -12.83
N GLN A 125 -7.19 -19.63 -12.38
CA GLN A 125 -7.89 -19.54 -11.09
C GLN A 125 -6.93 -19.52 -9.89
N LEU A 126 -5.88 -20.36 -9.93
CA LEU A 126 -4.85 -20.36 -8.90
C LEU A 126 -4.10 -19.03 -8.84
N THR A 127 -3.70 -18.50 -10.00
CA THR A 127 -3.03 -17.20 -10.12
C THR A 127 -3.88 -16.08 -9.54
N ALA A 128 -5.18 -16.06 -9.88
CA ALA A 128 -6.11 -15.06 -9.36
C ALA A 128 -6.28 -15.15 -7.84
N ARG A 129 -6.39 -16.36 -7.30
CA ARG A 129 -6.50 -16.59 -5.85
C ARG A 129 -5.23 -16.18 -5.13
N PHE A 130 -4.06 -16.49 -5.69
CA PHE A 130 -2.77 -16.09 -5.15
C PHE A 130 -2.64 -14.56 -5.11
N LEU A 131 -2.94 -13.89 -6.22
CA LEU A 131 -3.00 -12.44 -6.33
C LEU A 131 -3.88 -11.79 -5.25
N PHE A 132 -5.09 -12.33 -5.06
CA PHE A 132 -6.01 -11.83 -4.05
C PHE A 132 -5.45 -12.02 -2.64
N ILE A 133 -4.89 -13.19 -2.32
CA ILE A 133 -4.26 -13.46 -1.01
C ILE A 133 -3.10 -12.50 -0.77
N THR A 134 -2.22 -12.30 -1.76
CA THR A 134 -1.09 -11.36 -1.66
C THR A 134 -1.57 -9.94 -1.35
N LYS A 135 -2.64 -9.47 -2.02
CA LYS A 135 -3.26 -8.17 -1.70
C LYS A 135 -3.75 -8.10 -0.25
N MET A 136 -4.47 -9.13 0.22
CA MET A 136 -4.97 -9.16 1.60
C MET A 136 -3.83 -9.13 2.62
N ILE A 137 -2.77 -9.91 2.39
CA ILE A 137 -1.58 -9.91 3.25
C ILE A 137 -0.95 -8.51 3.29
N LEU A 138 -0.78 -7.87 2.12
CA LEU A 138 -0.20 -6.52 2.03
C LEU A 138 -1.04 -5.43 2.73
N CYS A 139 -2.36 -5.62 2.88
CA CYS A 139 -3.22 -4.72 3.64
C CYS A 139 -3.19 -5.02 5.14
N ILE A 140 -3.08 -6.28 5.55
CA ILE A 140 -3.10 -6.68 6.96
C ILE A 140 -1.77 -6.35 7.65
N ILE A 141 -0.63 -6.58 6.97
CA ILE A 141 0.71 -6.35 7.53
C ILE A 141 0.87 -4.94 8.13
N PRO A 142 0.67 -3.84 7.38
CA PRO A 142 0.88 -2.49 7.92
C PRO A 142 -0.06 -2.18 9.09
N PHE A 143 -1.31 -2.67 9.08
CA PHE A 143 -2.20 -2.53 10.23
C PHE A 143 -1.68 -3.29 11.46
N GLY A 144 -1.16 -4.51 11.27
CA GLY A 144 -0.53 -5.28 12.34
C GLY A 144 0.70 -4.59 12.92
N ILE A 145 1.52 -3.96 12.07
CA ILE A 145 2.73 -3.23 12.47
C ILE A 145 2.39 -2.05 13.40
N ILE A 146 1.24 -1.37 13.20
CA ILE A 146 0.80 -0.26 14.06
C ILE A 146 0.72 -0.66 15.55
N PHE A 147 0.38 -1.91 15.86
CA PHE A 147 0.28 -2.36 17.26
C PHE A 147 1.63 -2.45 17.98
N PHE A 148 2.74 -2.47 17.23
CA PHE A 148 4.10 -2.49 17.77
C PHE A 148 4.69 -1.09 17.97
N VAL A 149 3.98 -0.02 17.61
CA VAL A 149 4.43 1.34 17.87
C VAL A 149 4.30 1.62 19.37
N ASP A 150 5.39 2.02 20.01
CA ASP A 150 5.41 2.41 21.41
C ASP A 150 4.78 3.80 21.60
N ASN A 151 3.95 3.95 22.64
CA ASN A 151 3.23 5.18 22.95
C ASN A 151 4.18 6.36 23.25
N GLN A 152 5.41 6.09 23.70
CA GLN A 152 6.39 7.13 24.01
C GLN A 152 7.04 7.74 22.76
N SER A 153 6.92 7.07 21.61
CA SER A 153 7.59 7.48 20.37
C SER A 153 6.72 8.33 19.44
N ILE A 154 5.45 8.56 19.78
CA ILE A 154 4.47 9.23 18.92
C ILE A 154 3.93 10.48 19.63
N SER A 155 3.97 11.63 18.96
CA SER A 155 3.35 12.87 19.43
C SER A 155 1.81 12.89 19.29
N MET A 156 1.21 11.79 18.82
CA MET A 156 -0.24 11.67 18.57
C MET A 156 -0.87 10.60 19.45
N SER A 157 -2.14 10.79 19.81
CA SER A 157 -2.90 9.78 20.56
C SER A 157 -2.95 8.45 19.80
N ARG A 158 -2.72 7.35 20.53
CA ARG A 158 -2.78 5.98 20.00
C ARG A 158 -4.13 5.68 19.33
N ASP A 159 -5.21 6.26 19.83
CA ASP A 159 -6.54 6.07 19.26
C ASP A 159 -6.63 6.62 17.84
N ILE A 160 -6.05 7.80 17.59
CA ILE A 160 -6.00 8.41 16.25
C ILE A 160 -5.20 7.51 15.31
N VAL A 161 -4.07 7.00 15.78
CA VAL A 161 -3.19 6.13 15.00
C VAL A 161 -3.89 4.84 14.57
N ILE A 162 -4.59 4.19 15.50
CA ILE A 162 -5.35 2.97 15.24
C ILE A 162 -6.54 3.26 14.32
N VAL A 163 -7.28 4.35 14.54
CA VAL A 163 -8.44 4.70 13.71
C VAL A 163 -8.03 4.98 12.27
N VAL A 164 -7.00 5.78 12.03
CA VAL A 164 -6.50 6.07 10.66
C VAL A 164 -6.01 4.79 10.00
N GLY A 165 -5.25 3.96 10.72
CA GLY A 165 -4.80 2.65 10.24
C GLY A 165 -5.95 1.71 9.90
N ALA A 166 -6.98 1.64 10.76
CA ALA A 166 -8.13 0.77 10.57
C ALA A 166 -9.00 1.22 9.39
N VAL A 167 -9.29 2.52 9.27
CA VAL A 167 -10.06 3.09 8.15
C VAL A 167 -9.35 2.78 6.84
N THR A 168 -8.06 3.10 6.72
CA THR A 168 -7.30 2.85 5.48
C THR A 168 -7.22 1.36 5.12
N ALA A 169 -7.07 0.48 6.12
CA ALA A 169 -7.11 -0.97 5.93
C ALA A 169 -8.49 -1.47 5.46
N ILE A 170 -9.57 -1.06 6.13
CA ILE A 170 -10.94 -1.46 5.80
C ILE A 170 -11.29 -1.02 4.37
N PHE A 171 -10.96 0.22 4.00
CA PHE A 171 -11.23 0.73 2.65
C PHE A 171 -10.44 -0.03 1.58
N SER A 172 -9.15 -0.32 1.81
CA SER A 172 -8.35 -1.09 0.82
C SER A 172 -8.89 -2.51 0.64
N ILE A 173 -9.21 -3.20 1.74
CA ILE A 173 -9.79 -4.54 1.73
C ILE A 173 -11.15 -4.53 1.03
N ALA A 174 -12.03 -3.60 1.39
CA ALA A 174 -13.37 -3.49 0.79
C ALA A 174 -13.29 -3.27 -0.73
N LEU A 175 -12.39 -2.39 -1.18
CA LEU A 175 -12.19 -2.12 -2.61
C LEU A 175 -11.63 -3.33 -3.38
N PHE A 176 -10.68 -4.06 -2.79
CA PHE A 176 -10.17 -5.30 -3.41
C PHE A 176 -11.19 -6.44 -3.42
N CYS A 177 -12.00 -6.56 -2.36
CA CYS A 177 -13.13 -7.49 -2.32
C CYS A 177 -14.16 -7.13 -3.41
N LEU A 178 -14.51 -5.84 -3.53
CA LEU A 178 -15.45 -5.37 -4.55
C LEU A 178 -14.91 -5.60 -5.97
N GLN A 179 -13.61 -5.35 -6.20
CA GLN A 179 -12.93 -5.69 -7.45
C GLN A 179 -13.07 -7.19 -7.75
N ALA A 180 -12.79 -8.06 -6.77
CA ALA A 180 -12.85 -9.51 -6.96
C ALA A 180 -14.28 -10.01 -7.24
N ILE A 181 -15.28 -9.45 -6.54
CA ILE A 181 -16.71 -9.76 -6.74
C ILE A 181 -17.16 -9.32 -8.14
N LEU A 182 -16.85 -8.09 -8.55
CA LEU A 182 -17.23 -7.57 -9.87
C LEU A 182 -16.53 -8.32 -11.01
N ALA A 183 -15.25 -8.66 -10.85
CA ALA A 183 -14.53 -9.48 -11.82
C ALA A 183 -15.20 -10.85 -12.00
N LYS A 184 -15.68 -11.46 -10.91
CA LYS A 184 -16.38 -12.75 -10.93
C LYS A 184 -17.79 -12.64 -11.53
N LEU A 185 -18.56 -11.62 -11.15
CA LEU A 185 -19.94 -11.41 -11.62
C LEU A 185 -20.02 -11.03 -13.11
N LEU A 186 -19.07 -10.22 -13.59
CA LEU A 186 -19.09 -9.71 -14.96
C LEU A 186 -18.35 -10.62 -15.95
N HIS A 187 -17.91 -11.80 -15.50
CA HIS A 187 -17.12 -12.76 -16.29
C HIS A 187 -15.95 -12.10 -17.05
N ILE A 188 -15.35 -11.05 -16.48
CA ILE A 188 -14.24 -10.37 -17.11
C ILE A 188 -13.07 -11.35 -17.10
N GLU A 189 -12.50 -11.65 -18.28
CA GLU A 189 -11.35 -12.55 -18.36
C GLU A 189 -10.28 -12.07 -17.38
N TYR A 190 -9.93 -12.93 -16.42
CA TYR A 190 -8.98 -12.64 -15.34
C TYR A 190 -7.64 -12.08 -15.82
N ARG A 191 -7.29 -12.31 -17.09
CA ARG A 191 -6.11 -11.77 -17.78
C ARG A 191 -6.15 -10.25 -18.03
N GLN A 192 -7.32 -9.61 -17.93
CA GLN A 192 -7.51 -8.19 -18.24
C GLN A 192 -7.88 -7.33 -17.01
N ALA A 193 -8.25 -7.94 -15.89
CA ALA A 193 -8.82 -7.27 -14.72
C ALA A 193 -7.94 -7.25 -13.46
N LEU A 194 -6.77 -7.92 -13.50
CA LEU A 194 -5.89 -8.13 -12.35
C LEU A 194 -4.42 -7.81 -12.67
#